data_AF-A0A2N6CBH0-F1
#
_entry.id   AF-A0A2N6CBH0-F1
#
_cell.length_a   1.000
_cell.length_b   1.000
_cell.length_c   1.000
_cell.angle_alpha   90.00
_cell.angle_beta   90.00
_cell.angle_gamma   90.00
#
_symmetry.space_group_name_H-M   'P 1'
#
loop_
_entity.id
_entity.type
_entity.pdbx_description
1 polymer ?
#
loop_
_entity_poly.entity_id
_entity_poly.type
_entity_poly.pdbx_seq_one_letter_code
_entity_poly.pdbx_strand_id
1 'polypeptide(L)' 'MAERIITQTVISAEEALQTEIILNQALIDILIVKGFISEDELINGIRKIKKERELLAGSWDSLS' A
#
# COMPACT_ATOMS: atom_id res chain seq x y z
N MET A 1 -37.05 -14.49 -5.62
CA MET A 1 -35.99 -13.64 -5.02
C MET A 1 -34.78 -14.52 -4.83
N ALA A 2 -33.70 -14.31 -5.59
CA ALA A 2 -32.47 -15.08 -5.43
C ALA A 2 -31.63 -14.37 -4.37
N GLU A 3 -31.53 -14.95 -3.18
CA GLU A 3 -30.57 -14.50 -2.17
C GLU A 3 -29.16 -14.68 -2.75
N ARG A 4 -28.44 -13.57 -2.94
CA ARG A 4 -27.00 -13.62 -3.20
C ARG A 4 -26.34 -14.11 -1.93
N ILE A 5 -26.01 -15.39 -1.87
CA ILE A 5 -25.09 -15.92 -0.87
C ILE A 5 -23.74 -15.27 -1.17
N ILE A 6 -23.39 -14.23 -0.42
CA ILE A 6 -22.03 -13.70 -0.39
C ILE A 6 -21.22 -14.74 0.36
N THR A 7 -20.65 -15.70 -0.37
CA THR A 7 -19.61 -16.56 0.16
C THR A 7 -18.43 -15.67 0.52
N GLN A 8 -18.23 -15.39 1.80
CA GLN A 8 -16.99 -14.80 2.29
C GLN A 8 -15.89 -15.82 2.02
N THR A 9 -15.16 -15.62 0.93
CA THR A 9 -14.01 -16.46 0.59
C THR A 9 -12.93 -16.19 1.63
N VAL A 10 -12.69 -17.17 2.51
CA VAL A 10 -11.60 -17.10 3.47
C VAL A 10 -10.31 -17.30 2.69
N ILE A 11 -9.56 -16.21 2.51
CA ILE A 11 -8.24 -16.21 1.86
C ILE A 11 -7.14 -16.20 2.93
N SER A 12 -6.00 -16.80 2.63
CA SER A 12 -4.84 -16.73 3.53
C SER A 12 -4.27 -15.32 3.61
N ALA A 13 -3.54 -15.03 4.70
CA ALA A 13 -2.86 -13.74 4.86
C ALA A 13 -1.83 -13.49 3.74
N GLU A 14 -1.20 -14.55 3.23
CA GLU A 14 -0.26 -14.47 2.11
C GLU A 14 -0.97 -14.10 0.80
N GLU A 15 -2.07 -14.77 0.46
CA GLU A 15 -2.87 -14.47 -0.73
C GLU A 15 -3.46 -13.06 -0.68
N ALA A 16 -3.92 -12.63 0.49
CA ALA A 16 -4.39 -11.27 0.71
C ALA A 16 -3.27 -10.26 0.46
N LEU A 17 -2.09 -10.49 1.04
CA LEU A 17 -0.93 -9.61 0.85
C LEU A 17 -0.49 -9.55 -0.62
N GLN A 18 -0.43 -10.69 -1.31
CA GLN A 18 -0.08 -10.74 -2.73
C GLN A 18 -1.09 -9.95 -3.58
N THR A 19 -2.39 -10.12 -3.30
CA THR A 19 -3.46 -9.40 -4.00
C THR A 19 -3.31 -7.89 -3.82
N GLU A 20 -3.06 -7.44 -2.58
CA GLU A 20 -2.83 -6.02 -2.27
C GLU A 20 -1.58 -5.47 -2.97
N ILE A 21 -0.49 -6.23 -3.04
CA ILE A 21 0.72 -5.81 -3.77
C ILE A 21 0.41 -5.59 -5.25
N ILE A 22 -0.29 -6.54 -5.89
CA ILE A 22 -0.64 -6.45 -7.30
C ILE A 22 -1.56 -5.25 -7.57
N LEU A 23 -2.59 -5.06 -6.74
CA LEU A 23 -3.52 -3.94 -6.88
C LEU A 23 -2.83 -2.59 -6.71
N ASN A 24 -1.94 -2.47 -5.71
CA ASN A 24 -1.19 -1.24 -5.47
C ASN A 24 -0.24 -0.92 -6.63
N GLN A 25 0.42 -1.92 -7.21
CA GLN A 25 1.27 -1.70 -8.38
C GLN A 25 0.44 -1.24 -9.59
N ALA A 26 -0.68 -1.91 -9.87
CA ALA A 26 -1.55 -1.52 -10.97
C ALA A 26 -2.09 -0.09 -10.82
N LEU A 27 -2.42 0.32 -9.58
CA LEU A 27 -2.85 1.69 -9.30
C LEU A 27 -1.73 2.70 -9.58
N ILE A 28 -0.50 2.43 -9.11
CA ILE A 28 0.67 3.27 -9.36
C ILE A 28 0.91 3.42 -10.86
N ASP A 29 0.87 2.31 -11.61
CA ASP A 29 1.08 2.32 -13.05
C ASP A 29 0.03 3.19 -13.76
N ILE A 30 -1.25 3.08 -13.36
CA ILE A 30 -2.33 3.91 -13.90
C ILE A 30 -2.08 5.40 -13.61
N LEU A 31 -1.64 5.74 -12.41
CA LEU A 31 -1.39 7.13 -12.02
C LEU A 31 -0.22 7.74 -12.79
N ILE A 32 0.84 6.96 -13.05
CA ILE A 32 1.98 7.37 -13.86
C ILE A 32 1.58 7.54 -15.33
N VAL A 33 0.91 6.55 -15.92
CA VAL A 33 0.46 6.60 -17.32
C VAL A 33 -0.49 7.76 -17.57
N LYS A 34 -1.34 8.10 -16.59
CA LYS A 34 -2.24 9.25 -16.68
C LYS A 34 -1.55 10.59 -16.41
N GLY A 35 -0.27 10.60 -16.03
CA GLY A 35 0.51 11.81 -15.76
C GLY A 35 0.09 12.52 -14.47
N PHE A 36 -0.57 11.84 -13.53
CA PHE A 36 -0.92 12.41 -12.23
C PHE A 36 0.28 12.53 -11.30
N ILE A 37 1.22 11.59 -11.41
CA ILE A 37 2.48 11.57 -10.68
C ILE A 37 3.59 11.09 -11.63
N SER A 38 4.80 11.58 -11.43
CA SER A 38 6.01 11.03 -12.03
C SER A 38 6.64 9.95 -11.15
N GLU A 39 7.50 9.11 -11.72
CA GLU A 39 8.30 8.13 -10.97
C GLU A 39 9.16 8.82 -9.90
N ASP A 40 9.76 9.97 -10.23
CA ASP A 40 10.59 10.72 -9.29
C ASP A 40 9.79 11.26 -8.10
N GLU A 41 8.58 11.77 -8.33
CA GLU A 41 7.67 12.21 -7.26
C GLU A 41 7.27 11.06 -6.35
N LEU A 42 6.98 9.89 -6.93
CA LEU A 42 6.67 8.68 -6.17
C LEU A 42 7.85 8.27 -5.28
N ILE A 43 9.06 8.17 -5.84
CA ILE A 43 10.27 7.78 -5.08
C ILE A 43 10.56 8.78 -3.96
N ASN A 44 10.44 10.08 -4.24
CA ASN A 44 10.65 11.11 -3.24
C ASN A 44 9.59 11.07 -2.12
N GLY A 45 8.33 10.82 -2.48
CA GLY A 45 7.25 10.59 -1.52
C GLY A 45 7.52 9.38 -0.61
N ILE A 46 7.92 8.24 -1.19
CA ILE A 46 8.28 7.04 -0.44
C ILE A 46 9.45 7.31 0.50
N ARG A 47 10.50 7.99 0.03
CA ARG A 47 11.67 8.34 0.84
C ARG A 47 11.30 9.22 2.03
N LYS A 48 10.42 10.21 1.81
CA LYS A 48 9.91 11.09 2.87
C LYS A 48 9.14 10.30 3.93
N ILE A 49 8.20 9.45 3.52
CA ILE A 49 7.42 8.62 4.44
C ILE A 49 8.33 7.68 5.24
N LYS A 50 9.31 7.06 4.59
CA LYS A 50 10.27 6.18 5.27
C LYS A 50 11.05 6.93 6.36
N LYS A 51 11.55 8.13 6.02
CA LYS A 51 12.26 9.00 6.98
C LYS A 51 11.38 9.43 8.15
N GLU A 52 10.12 9.79 7.88
CA GLU A 52 9.15 10.14 8.93
C GLU A 52 8.87 8.95 9.86
N ARG A 53 8.74 7.74 9.31
CA ARG A 53 8.57 6.52 10.11
C ARG A 53 9.79 6.19 10.96
N GLU A 54 11.00 6.35 10.42
CA GLU A 54 12.25 6.15 11.16
C GLU A 54 12.40 7.15 12.31
N LEU A 55 12.05 8.43 12.08
CA LEU A 55 12.03 9.46 13.13
C LEU A 55 11.01 9.14 14.22
N LEU A 56 9.82 8.67 13.84
CA LEU A 56 8.80 8.24 14.79
C LEU A 56 9.27 7.00 15.57
N ALA A 57 9.86 5.99 14.91
CA ALA A 57 10.36 4.79 15.56
C ALA A 57 11.49 5.10 16.57
N GLY A 58 12.46 5.93 16.19
CA GLY A 58 13.54 6.36 17.10
C GLY A 58 13.04 7.21 18.28
N SER A 59 11.91 7.90 18.13
CA SER A 59 11.25 8.61 19.24
C SER A 59 10.70 7.65 20.31
N TRP A 60 10.25 6.45 19.93
CA TRP A 60 9.75 5.45 20.90
C TRP A 60 10.88 4.77 21.67
N ASP A 61 12.02 4.51 21.03
CA ASP A 61 13.21 3.93 21.69
C ASP A 61 13.87 4.89 22.68
N SER A 62 13.69 6.21 22.51
CA SER A 62 14.18 7.22 23.47
C SER A 62 13.30 7.40 24.72
N LEU A 63 12.15 6.75 24.77
CA LEU A 63 11.18 6.80 25.87
C LEU A 63 11.11 5.48 26.67
N SER A 64 11.90 4.47 26.28
CA SER A 64 12.08 3.19 27.00
C SER A 64 13.40 3.16 27.76
#